data_AF-A0A7V6B528-F1
#
_entry.id   AF-A0A7V6B528-F1
#
_cell.length_a   1.000
_cell.length_b   1.000
_cell.length_c   1.000
_cell.angle_alpha   90.00
_cell.angle_beta   90.00
_cell.angle_gamma   90.00
#
_symmetry.space_group_name_H-M   'P 1'
#
loop_
_entity.id
_entity.type
_entity.pdbx_description
1 polymer ?
#
loop_
_entity_poly.entity_id
_entity_poly.type
_entity_poly.pdbx_seq_one_letter_code
_entity_poly.pdbx_strand_id
1 'polypeptide(L)'
;FTPEFFSDARRVLEDHGVFVTLSESIHFHLPLVRQVQNMLKSVFPVVDLYTAPIATYPGYWWCFAVGTKGKNCRVPVRRPVTPTRYYCEEVHNTCFVPKFLYDRIMENGRESL
;
A
#
# COMPACT_ATOMS: atom_id res chain seq x y z
N PHE A 1 -6.20 4.92 -12.01
CA PHE A 1 -7.31 3.98 -11.74
C PHE A 1 -8.57 4.77 -11.45
N THR A 2 -9.74 4.20 -11.71
CA THR A 2 -11.03 4.81 -11.35
C THR A 2 -11.63 4.12 -10.12
N PRO A 3 -12.53 4.77 -9.38
CA PRO A 3 -13.27 4.13 -8.27
C PRO A 3 -14.03 2.86 -8.68
N GLU A 4 -14.52 2.79 -9.91
CA GLU A 4 -15.26 1.64 -10.46
C GLU A 4 -14.34 0.42 -10.56
N PHE A 5 -13.11 0.62 -11.06
CA PHE A 5 -12.11 -0.46 -11.13
C PHE A 5 -11.83 -1.06 -9.74
N PHE A 6 -11.65 -0.23 -8.71
CA PHE A 6 -11.44 -0.74 -7.36
C PHE A 6 -12.68 -1.41 -6.78
N SER A 7 -13.87 -0.91 -7.11
CA SER A 7 -15.14 -1.50 -6.69
C SER A 7 -15.33 -2.90 -7.29
N ASP A 8 -15.01 -3.07 -8.58
CA ASP A 8 -15.00 -4.36 -9.24
C ASP A 8 -13.95 -5.30 -8.67
N ALA A 9 -12.74 -4.81 -8.40
CA ALA A 9 -11.70 -5.59 -7.73
C ALA A 9 -12.17 -6.08 -6.34
N ARG A 10 -12.79 -5.20 -5.54
CA ARG A 10 -13.37 -5.60 -4.24
C ARG A 10 -14.48 -6.63 -4.41
N ARG A 11 -15.32 -6.49 -5.44
CA ARG A 11 -16.46 -7.39 -5.67
C ARG A 11 -16.03 -8.83 -5.93
N VAL A 12 -14.94 -9.04 -6.69
CA VAL A 12 -14.45 -10.38 -7.05
C VAL A 12 -13.56 -11.03 -6.00
N LEU A 13 -13.12 -10.28 -4.99
CA LEU A 13 -12.35 -10.84 -3.88
C LEU A 13 -13.22 -11.73 -2.98
N GLU A 14 -12.66 -12.82 -2.50
CA GLU A 14 -13.23 -13.64 -1.41
C GLU A 14 -13.36 -12.83 -0.11
N ASP A 15 -14.06 -13.39 0.87
CA ASP A 15 -14.08 -12.85 2.23
C ASP A 15 -12.66 -12.71 2.78
N HIS A 16 -12.39 -11.58 3.44
CA HIS A 16 -11.06 -11.18 3.89
C HIS A 16 -9.99 -11.08 2.78
N GLY A 17 -10.40 -11.00 1.51
CA GLY A 17 -9.52 -10.80 0.37
C GLY A 17 -8.73 -9.49 0.45
N VAL A 18 -7.58 -9.49 -0.24
CA VAL A 18 -6.61 -8.39 -0.24
C VAL A 18 -6.33 -7.99 -1.68
N PHE A 19 -6.41 -6.69 -1.95
CA PHE A 19 -5.96 -6.05 -3.18
C PHE A 19 -4.70 -5.24 -2.87
N VAL A 20 -3.68 -5.36 -3.74
CA VAL A 20 -2.45 -4.56 -3.66
C VAL A 20 -2.14 -4.03 -5.04
N THR A 21 -1.79 -2.75 -5.14
CA THR A 21 -1.31 -2.14 -6.38
C THR A 21 -0.16 -1.18 -6.09
N LEU A 22 0.73 -1.02 -7.06
CA LEU A 22 1.75 0.02 -7.03
C LEU A 22 1.06 1.40 -7.12
N SER A 23 1.50 2.35 -6.30
CA SER A 23 0.94 3.72 -6.26
C SER A 23 2.01 4.80 -6.39
N GLU A 24 3.09 4.51 -7.12
CA GLU A 24 4.21 5.39 -7.47
C GLU A 24 5.19 5.75 -6.34
N SER A 25 6.23 6.51 -6.68
CA SER A 25 7.23 7.02 -5.73
C SER A 25 6.65 8.05 -4.76
N ILE A 26 6.97 7.90 -3.47
CA ILE A 26 6.59 8.85 -2.43
C ILE A 26 7.31 10.21 -2.56
N HIS A 27 8.47 10.24 -3.19
CA HIS A 27 9.26 11.46 -3.35
C HIS A 27 8.81 12.32 -4.54
N PHE A 28 8.37 11.67 -5.62
CA PHE A 28 8.10 12.35 -6.88
C PHE A 28 6.61 12.45 -7.22
N HIS A 29 5.78 11.58 -6.65
CA HIS A 29 4.40 11.42 -7.08
C HIS A 29 3.43 11.41 -5.89
N LEU A 30 3.75 12.15 -4.81
CA LEU A 30 2.92 12.17 -3.60
C LEU A 30 1.45 12.52 -3.87
N PRO A 31 1.09 13.49 -4.73
CA PRO A 31 -0.32 13.73 -5.06
C PRO A 31 -1.03 12.49 -5.62
N LEU A 32 -0.36 11.71 -6.45
CA LEU A 32 -0.90 10.48 -7.03
C LEU A 32 -0.99 9.34 -5.99
N VAL A 33 0.02 9.19 -5.13
CA VAL A 33 -0.03 8.27 -3.98
C VAL A 33 -1.27 8.56 -3.13
N ARG A 34 -1.51 9.83 -2.80
CA ARG A 34 -2.66 10.29 -2.01
C ARG A 34 -3.98 10.04 -2.74
N GLN A 35 -4.04 10.32 -4.04
CA GLN A 35 -5.21 10.07 -4.86
C GLN A 35 -5.59 8.57 -4.84
N VAL A 36 -4.63 7.67 -5.05
CA VAL A 36 -4.86 6.21 -5.00
C VAL A 36 -5.33 5.76 -3.62
N GLN A 37 -4.68 6.25 -2.56
CA GLN A 37 -5.10 5.96 -1.18
C GLN A 37 -6.53 6.41 -0.90
N ASN A 38 -6.93 7.60 -1.34
CA ASN A 38 -8.30 8.09 -1.18
C ASN A 38 -9.32 7.29 -1.98
N MET A 39 -8.99 6.87 -3.21
CA MET A 39 -9.86 6.00 -4.01
C MET A 39 -10.03 4.61 -3.39
N LEU A 40 -8.99 4.04 -2.79
CA LEU A 40 -9.13 2.79 -2.06
C LEU A 40 -10.00 2.97 -0.81
N LYS A 41 -9.86 4.09 -0.08
CA LYS A 41 -10.64 4.37 1.13
C LYS A 41 -12.14 4.50 0.88
N SER A 42 -12.55 4.91 -0.33
CA SER A 42 -13.98 4.96 -0.68
C SER A 42 -14.57 3.58 -0.99
N VAL A 43 -13.73 2.55 -1.17
CA VAL A 43 -14.16 1.23 -1.62
C VAL A 43 -13.91 0.14 -0.57
N PHE A 44 -12.73 0.12 0.04
CA PHE A 44 -12.31 -0.91 0.99
C PHE A 44 -12.48 -0.46 2.45
N PRO A 45 -12.93 -1.35 3.35
CA PRO A 45 -13.07 -1.02 4.77
C PRO A 45 -11.72 -0.84 5.48
N VAL A 46 -10.65 -1.45 4.98
CA VAL A 46 -9.30 -1.29 5.51
C VAL A 46 -8.38 -0.94 4.36
N VAL A 47 -7.63 0.16 4.53
CA VAL A 47 -6.66 0.64 3.56
C VAL A 47 -5.34 0.91 4.25
N ASP A 48 -4.26 0.54 3.60
CA ASP A 48 -2.91 0.67 4.13
C ASP A 48 -1.91 1.04 3.04
N LEU A 49 -0.69 1.38 3.46
CA LEU A 49 0.41 1.71 2.57
C LEU A 49 1.68 1.05 3.07
N TYR A 50 2.32 0.27 2.20
CA TYR A 50 3.69 -0.15 2.43
C TYR A 50 4.59 0.37 1.34
N THR A 51 5.88 0.31 1.62
CA THR A 51 6.91 0.75 0.70
C THR A 51 7.98 -0.30 0.49
N ALA A 52 8.65 -0.24 -0.65
CA ALA A 52 9.84 -1.04 -0.90
C ALA A 52 10.92 -0.22 -1.61
N PRO A 53 12.20 -0.43 -1.29
CA PRO A 53 13.31 0.11 -2.04
C PRO A 53 13.49 -0.66 -3.36
N ILE A 54 13.36 0.03 -4.49
CA ILE A 54 13.55 -0.51 -5.83
C ILE A 54 14.61 0.34 -6.53
N ALA A 55 15.86 -0.14 -6.52
CA ALA A 55 17.04 0.61 -6.95
C ALA A 55 16.95 1.14 -8.39
N THR A 56 16.24 0.43 -9.26
CA THR A 56 16.10 0.78 -10.68
C THR A 56 14.94 1.72 -10.96
N TYR A 57 14.12 2.05 -9.96
CA TYR A 57 13.03 2.99 -10.11
C TYR A 57 13.41 4.38 -9.58
N PRO A 58 12.98 5.47 -10.25
CA PRO A 58 13.26 6.83 -9.80
C PRO A 58 12.91 7.04 -8.33
N GLY A 59 13.88 7.54 -7.56
CA GLY A 59 13.70 7.92 -6.16
C GLY A 59 13.78 6.76 -5.17
N TYR A 60 13.95 5.53 -5.68
CA TYR A 60 14.19 4.29 -4.93
C TYR A 60 13.03 3.86 -4.01
N TRP A 61 12.30 4.77 -3.38
CA TRP A 61 11.27 4.47 -2.39
C TRP A 61 9.87 4.51 -3.01
N TRP A 62 9.32 3.31 -3.26
CA TRP A 62 8.07 3.14 -4.00
C TRP A 62 6.95 2.63 -3.12
N CYS A 63 5.76 3.19 -3.33
CA CYS A 63 4.56 2.90 -2.56
C CYS A 63 3.72 1.80 -3.20
N PHE A 64 3.14 0.98 -2.34
CA PHE A 64 2.16 -0.03 -2.69
C PHE A 64 0.93 0.17 -1.82
N ALA A 65 -0.18 0.52 -2.46
CA ALA A 65 -1.45 0.77 -1.81
C ALA A 65 -2.21 -0.55 -1.62
N VAL A 66 -2.71 -0.74 -0.40
CA VAL A 66 -3.37 -1.98 0.04
C VAL A 66 -4.82 -1.68 0.35
N GLY A 67 -5.74 -2.48 -0.16
CA GLY A 67 -7.16 -2.47 0.23
C GLY A 67 -7.60 -3.87 0.62
N THR A 68 -8.28 -4.05 1.76
CA THR A 68 -8.69 -5.38 2.24
C THR A 68 -10.14 -5.42 2.68
N LYS A 69 -10.77 -6.60 2.63
CA LYS A 69 -12.07 -6.89 3.26
C LYS A 69 -11.92 -7.22 4.76
N GLY A 70 -11.17 -6.39 5.49
CA GLY A 70 -11.01 -6.49 6.95
C GLY A 70 -9.75 -7.21 7.43
N LYS A 71 -8.95 -7.80 6.54
CA LYS A 71 -7.67 -8.44 6.92
C LYS A 71 -6.61 -7.38 7.25
N ASN A 72 -5.94 -7.54 8.39
CA ASN A 72 -4.76 -6.75 8.72
C ASN A 72 -3.52 -7.33 8.03
N CYS A 73 -2.96 -6.60 7.07
CA CYS A 73 -1.80 -7.02 6.31
C CYS A 73 -0.45 -6.74 6.98
N ARG A 74 -0.42 -6.02 8.12
CA ARG A 74 0.83 -5.77 8.86
C ARG A 74 1.37 -6.98 9.61
N VAL A 75 0.52 -7.99 9.83
CA VAL A 75 0.86 -9.20 10.60
C VAL A 75 0.99 -10.38 9.63
N PRO A 76 2.19 -10.97 9.48
CA PRO A 76 2.36 -12.19 8.71
C PRO A 76 1.49 -13.32 9.27
N VAL A 77 0.75 -14.01 8.39
CA VAL A 77 -0.11 -15.16 8.79
C VAL A 77 0.62 -16.51 8.74
N ARG A 78 1.85 -16.52 8.20
CA ARG A 78 2.71 -17.71 8.07
C ARG A 78 4.15 -17.28 7.94
N ARG A 79 5.06 -18.23 8.19
CA ARG A 79 6.48 -18.04 7.94
C ARG A 79 6.74 -17.80 6.43
N PRO A 80 7.72 -16.98 6.08
CA PRO A 80 8.17 -16.82 4.70
C PRO A 80 8.57 -18.15 4.06
N VAL A 81 8.31 -18.30 2.76
CA VAL A 81 8.93 -19.37 1.97
C VAL A 81 10.42 -19.05 1.85
N THR A 82 11.28 -20.06 1.91
CA THR A 82 12.74 -19.91 1.84
C THR A 82 13.33 -20.83 0.78
N PRO A 83 14.39 -20.43 0.05
CA PRO A 83 15.11 -19.16 0.18
C PRO A 83 14.47 -18.01 -0.60
N THR A 84 14.56 -16.79 -0.05
CA THR A 84 14.16 -15.53 -0.69
C THR A 84 15.36 -14.59 -0.77
N ARG A 85 15.39 -13.71 -1.78
CA ARG A 85 16.48 -12.72 -1.95
C ARG A 85 16.29 -11.44 -1.15
N TYR A 86 15.06 -11.12 -0.77
CA TYR A 86 14.72 -9.84 -0.11
C TYR A 86 13.67 -10.02 0.99
N TYR A 87 12.54 -10.64 0.66
CA TYR A 87 11.46 -10.78 1.62
C TYR A 87 11.84 -11.70 2.79
N CYS A 88 11.73 -11.20 4.01
CA CYS A 88 11.77 -11.96 5.25
C CYS A 88 10.73 -11.38 6.23
N GLU A 89 10.57 -12.01 7.40
CA GLU A 89 9.63 -11.55 8.43
C GLU A 89 9.94 -10.13 8.92
N GLU A 90 11.21 -9.79 9.10
CA GLU A 90 11.64 -8.45 9.51
C GLU A 90 11.27 -7.38 8.47
N VAL A 91 11.49 -7.67 7.18
CA VAL A 91 11.09 -6.78 6.08
C VAL A 91 9.57 -6.58 6.07
N HIS A 92 8.77 -7.63 6.26
CA HIS A 92 7.32 -7.50 6.33
C HIS A 92 6.88 -6.59 7.49
N ASN A 93 7.45 -6.79 8.67
CA ASN A 93 7.08 -6.05 9.88
C ASN A 93 7.43 -4.55 9.80
N THR A 94 8.37 -4.18 8.93
CA THR A 94 8.90 -2.81 8.83
C THR A 94 8.52 -2.09 7.53
N CYS A 95 7.98 -2.78 6.52
CA CYS A 95 7.71 -2.15 5.21
C CYS A 95 6.50 -1.21 5.22
N PHE A 96 5.56 -1.40 6.15
CA PHE A 96 4.36 -0.55 6.25
C PHE A 96 4.71 0.83 6.78
N VAL A 97 4.11 1.86 6.17
CA VAL A 97 4.31 3.24 6.58
C VAL A 97 3.82 3.41 8.03
N PRO A 98 4.66 3.96 8.94
CA PRO A 98 4.25 4.24 10.31
C PRO A 98 3.06 5.21 10.35
N LYS A 99 2.17 5.04 11.34
CA LYS A 99 0.93 5.82 11.43
C LYS A 99 1.17 7.33 11.34
N PHE A 100 2.13 7.88 12.07
CA PHE A 100 2.41 9.32 12.05
C PHE A 100 2.78 9.81 10.63
N LEU A 101 3.55 9.03 9.88
CA LEU A 101 3.98 9.39 8.54
C LEU A 101 2.83 9.22 7.53
N TYR A 102 2.04 8.16 7.68
CA TYR A 102 0.83 7.95 6.88
C TYR A 102 -0.16 9.12 7.05
N ASP A 103 -0.41 9.53 8.29
CA ASP A 103 -1.29 10.66 8.58
C ASP A 103 -0.76 11.94 7.92
N ARG A 104 0.56 12.20 8.00
CA ARG A 104 1.20 13.34 7.31
C ARG A 104 1.04 13.27 5.80
N ILE A 105 1.32 12.13 5.18
CA ILE A 105 1.14 11.91 3.74
C ILE A 105 -0.28 12.26 3.32
N MET A 106 -1.29 11.90 4.13
CA MET A 106 -2.70 12.08 3.77
C MET A 106 -3.24 13.50 4.04
N GLU A 107 -2.48 14.41 4.66
CA GLU A 107 -2.86 15.81 4.90
C GLU A 107 -3.32 16.52 3.61
N ASN A 108 -4.45 17.23 3.66
CA ASN A 108 -5.02 17.95 2.52
C ASN A 108 -4.04 18.99 1.96
N GLY A 109 -3.97 19.09 0.62
CA GLY A 109 -3.07 20.04 -0.06
C GLY A 109 -1.58 19.70 -0.06
N ARG A 110 -1.16 18.57 0.54
CA ARG A 110 0.25 18.18 0.55
C ARG A 110 0.75 17.68 -0.81
N GLU A 111 1.88 18.23 -1.26
CA GLU A 111 2.51 17.91 -2.55
C GLU A 111 3.85 17.15 -2.40
N SER A 112 4.48 17.21 -1.22
CA SER A 112 5.73 16.51 -0.90
C SER A 112 5.76 16.02 0.56
N LEU A 113 6.72 15.12 0.85
CA LEU A 113 6.95 14.51 2.17
C LEU A 113 7.35 15.52 3.26
#